data_AF-A0A2E2V2Y7-F1
#
_entry.id   AF-A0A2E2V2Y7-F1
#
_cell.length_a   1.000
_cell.length_b   1.000
_cell.length_c   1.000
_cell.angle_alpha   90.00
_cell.angle_beta   90.00
_cell.angle_gamma   90.00
#
_symmetry.space_group_name_H-M   'P 1'
#
loop_
_entity.id
_entity.type
_entity.pdbx_description
1 polymer ?
#
loop_
_entity_poly.entity_id
_entity_poly.type
_entity_poly.pdbx_seq_one_letter_code
_entity_poly.pdbx_strand_id
1 'polypeptide(L)'
;MKQTKFIKKSIYPGGTKALKDFIKNNLTYPNEAKKQGIQGDVIVKFKVESNGNVSSPKIINGIGYGCDEEAIRIVKKLKYPKSINRKIRVTTYKKLKIKFQLPKQTQQIKIKYRIVK
;
A
#
# COMPACT_ATOMS: atom_id res chain seq x y z
N MET A 1 36.38 6.37 -14.82
CA MET A 1 35.03 6.91 -15.12
C MET A 1 33.97 6.05 -14.45
N LYS A 2 33.12 6.61 -13.58
CA LYS A 2 32.10 5.86 -12.82
C LYS A 2 30.94 5.47 -13.75
N GLN A 3 30.87 4.20 -14.16
CA GLN A 3 29.71 3.64 -14.86
C GLN A 3 28.51 3.68 -13.91
N THR A 4 27.62 4.66 -14.05
CA THR A 4 26.40 4.71 -13.25
C THR A 4 25.17 4.87 -14.14
N LYS A 5 24.13 4.10 -13.80
CA LYS A 5 22.81 4.01 -14.44
C LYS A 5 22.76 3.18 -15.72
N PHE A 6 22.38 1.90 -15.60
CA PHE A 6 21.24 1.32 -16.34
C PHE A 6 20.73 0.07 -15.60
N ILE A 7 20.37 0.22 -14.32
CA ILE A 7 19.55 -0.79 -13.65
C ILE A 7 18.10 -0.38 -13.86
N LYS A 8 17.40 -1.06 -14.79
CA LYS A 8 15.97 -0.86 -15.02
C LYS A 8 15.24 -1.17 -13.71
N LYS A 9 14.71 -0.15 -13.04
CA LYS A 9 13.93 -0.33 -11.82
C LYS A 9 12.70 -1.17 -12.16
N SER A 10 12.40 -2.18 -11.35
CA SER A 10 11.16 -2.94 -11.50
C SER A 10 9.96 -2.00 -11.37
N ILE A 11 9.03 -2.04 -12.33
CA ILE A 11 7.78 -1.26 -12.31
C ILE A 11 6.65 -2.26 -12.15
N TYR A 12 5.66 -1.94 -11.31
CA TYR A 12 4.47 -2.79 -11.14
C TYR A 12 3.71 -2.89 -12.47
N PRO A 13 3.12 -4.04 -12.84
CA PRO A 13 2.40 -4.14 -14.10
C PRO A 13 1.22 -3.14 -14.09
N GLY A 14 1.13 -2.29 -15.11
CA GLY A 14 0.14 -1.19 -15.13
C GLY A 14 0.54 0.06 -14.34
N GLY A 15 1.78 0.15 -13.87
CA GLY A 15 2.35 1.34 -13.25
C GLY A 15 1.83 1.61 -11.82
N THR A 16 1.93 2.88 -11.41
CA THR A 16 1.53 3.30 -10.05
C THR A 16 0.02 3.33 -9.85
N LYS A 17 -0.76 3.53 -10.91
CA LYS A 17 -2.23 3.54 -10.88
C LYS A 17 -2.77 2.14 -10.56
N ALA A 18 -2.39 1.14 -11.36
CA ALA A 18 -2.79 -0.25 -11.13
C ALA A 18 -2.40 -0.76 -9.74
N LEU A 19 -1.24 -0.35 -9.22
CA LEU A 19 -0.82 -0.67 -7.85
C LEU A 19 -1.77 -0.07 -6.82
N LYS A 20 -2.16 1.21 -6.97
CA LYS A 20 -3.12 1.87 -6.07
C LYS A 20 -4.49 1.21 -6.14
N ASP A 21 -4.97 0.89 -7.33
CA ASP A 21 -6.26 0.21 -7.53
C ASP A 21 -6.24 -1.19 -6.92
N PHE A 22 -5.16 -1.95 -7.12
CA PHE A 22 -4.97 -3.25 -6.49
C PHE A 22 -5.03 -3.15 -4.96
N ILE A 23 -4.33 -2.19 -4.37
CA ILE A 23 -4.37 -1.96 -2.92
C ILE A 23 -5.79 -1.63 -2.51
N LYS A 24 -6.45 -0.65 -3.15
CA LYS A 24 -7.81 -0.25 -2.79
C LYS A 24 -8.81 -1.42 -2.84
N ASN A 25 -8.69 -2.29 -3.83
CA ASN A 25 -9.59 -3.45 -4.00
C ASN A 25 -9.29 -4.61 -3.04
N ASN A 26 -8.04 -4.76 -2.59
CA ASN A 26 -7.64 -5.87 -1.72
C ASN A 26 -7.49 -5.48 -0.24
N LEU A 27 -7.41 -4.18 0.05
CA LEU A 27 -7.22 -3.63 1.39
C LEU A 27 -8.44 -3.93 2.23
N THR A 28 -8.22 -4.65 3.32
CA THR A 28 -9.24 -4.92 4.33
C THR A 28 -8.92 -4.04 5.53
N TYR A 29 -9.90 -3.27 5.99
CA TYR A 29 -9.73 -2.46 7.18
C TYR A 29 -9.89 -3.35 8.41
N PRO A 30 -8.89 -3.43 9.31
CA PRO A 30 -9.02 -4.20 10.54
C PRO A 30 -10.19 -3.72 11.39
N ASN A 31 -10.93 -4.65 11.99
CA ASN A 31 -12.06 -4.31 12.87
C ASN A 31 -11.62 -3.44 14.05
N GLU A 32 -10.44 -3.67 14.59
CA GLU A 32 -9.90 -2.94 15.73
C GLU A 32 -9.60 -1.48 15.37
N ALA A 33 -8.88 -1.26 14.26
CA ALA A 33 -8.64 0.08 13.72
C ALA A 33 -9.95 0.81 13.37
N LYS A 34 -10.97 0.08 12.87
CA LYS A 34 -12.28 0.65 12.54
C LYS A 34 -13.05 1.08 13.79
N LYS A 35 -13.05 0.26 14.85
CA LYS A 35 -13.72 0.56 16.13
C LYS A 35 -13.09 1.76 16.82
N GLN A 36 -11.76 1.85 16.78
CA GLN A 36 -10.98 2.92 17.42
C GLN A 36 -10.84 4.17 16.54
N GLY A 37 -11.41 4.18 15.33
CA GLY A 37 -11.35 5.34 14.43
C GLY A 37 -9.94 5.68 13.94
N ILE A 38 -9.00 4.73 14.02
CA ILE A 38 -7.57 4.94 13.72
C ILE A 38 -7.42 5.17 12.24
N GLN A 39 -6.78 6.27 11.84
CA GLN A 39 -6.48 6.58 10.44
C GLN A 39 -5.00 6.94 10.31
N GLY A 40 -4.43 6.70 9.14
CA GLY A 40 -3.06 7.11 8.88
C GLY A 40 -2.41 6.37 7.74
N ASP A 41 -1.08 6.45 7.73
CA ASP A 41 -0.22 5.97 6.66
C ASP A 41 0.71 4.87 7.17
N VAL A 42 0.56 3.66 6.64
CA VAL A 42 1.51 2.57 6.88
C VAL A 42 2.52 2.54 5.74
N ILE A 43 3.80 2.58 6.08
CA ILE A 43 4.90 2.52 5.12
C ILE A 43 5.63 1.20 5.30
N VAL A 44 5.60 0.37 4.26
CA VAL A 44 6.28 -0.93 4.22
C VAL A 44 7.42 -0.88 3.23
N LYS A 45 8.62 -1.27 3.68
CA LYS A 45 9.78 -1.55 2.85
C LYS A 45 9.78 -3.02 2.48
N PHE A 46 10.04 -3.35 1.23
CA PHE A 46 10.23 -4.73 0.81
C PHE A 46 11.26 -4.82 -0.30
N LYS A 47 11.72 -6.04 -0.54
CA LYS A 47 12.65 -6.38 -1.60
C LYS A 47 11.86 -7.01 -2.75
N VAL A 48 12.10 -6.54 -3.97
CA VAL A 48 11.64 -7.19 -5.20
C VAL A 48 12.83 -7.92 -5.79
N GLU A 49 12.73 -9.23 -5.83
CA GLU A 49 13.73 -10.11 -6.42
C GLU A 49 13.62 -10.13 -7.94
N SER A 50 14.66 -10.63 -8.61
CA SER A 50 14.73 -10.68 -10.08
C SER A 50 13.63 -11.54 -10.71
N ASN A 51 13.12 -12.52 -9.98
CA ASN A 51 12.00 -13.39 -10.37
C ASN A 51 10.63 -12.68 -10.30
N GLY A 52 10.57 -11.47 -9.75
CA GLY A 52 9.32 -10.74 -9.53
C GLY A 52 8.64 -11.00 -8.18
N ASN A 53 9.23 -11.87 -7.35
CA ASN A 53 8.74 -12.14 -6.00
C ASN A 53 9.09 -11.01 -5.05
N VAL A 54 8.20 -10.79 -4.09
CA VAL A 54 8.40 -9.84 -3.00
C VAL A 54 8.88 -10.60 -1.77
N SER A 55 10.04 -10.22 -1.24
CA SER A 55 10.65 -10.81 -0.06
C SER A 55 10.99 -9.75 1.00
N SER A 56 11.16 -10.21 2.24
CA SER A 56 11.53 -9.40 3.41
C SER A 56 10.69 -8.11 3.60
N PRO A 57 9.35 -8.19 3.70
CA PRO A 57 8.55 -7.02 4.06
C PRO A 57 8.88 -6.58 5.49
N LYS A 58 9.24 -5.30 5.65
CA LYS A 58 9.55 -4.66 6.92
C LYS A 58 8.76 -3.35 7.03
N ILE A 59 8.04 -3.18 8.13
CA ILE A 59 7.32 -1.94 8.42
C ILE A 59 8.36 -0.88 8.80
N ILE A 60 8.33 0.25 8.11
CA ILE A 60 9.11 1.45 8.47
C ILE A 60 8.28 2.35 9.39
N ASN A 61 7.01 2.55 9.02
CA ASN A 61 6.07 3.35 9.77
C ASN A 61 4.77 2.57 9.88
N GLY A 62 4.41 2.19 11.10
CA GLY A 62 3.17 1.50 11.40
C GLY A 62 2.21 2.42 12.15
N ILE A 63 0.92 2.14 12.05
CA ILE A 63 -0.11 2.81 12.85
C ILE A 63 -0.71 1.87 13.90
N GLY A 64 -0.34 0.58 13.89
CA GLY A 64 -0.86 -0.44 14.80
C GLY A 64 -2.30 -0.86 14.50
N TYR A 65 -2.97 -1.45 15.51
CA TYR A 65 -4.39 -1.85 15.47
C TYR A 65 -4.76 -2.79 14.30
N GLY A 66 -3.83 -3.66 13.90
CA GLY A 66 -3.99 -4.59 12.77
C GLY A 66 -3.65 -4.03 11.40
N CYS A 67 -3.42 -2.71 11.26
CA CYS A 67 -3.16 -2.10 9.95
C CYS A 67 -1.79 -2.52 9.39
N ASP A 68 -0.85 -2.77 10.29
CA ASP A 68 0.51 -3.19 10.01
C ASP A 68 0.56 -4.60 9.39
N GLU A 69 -0.21 -5.53 9.96
CA GLU A 69 -0.34 -6.90 9.48
C GLU A 69 -1.07 -6.94 8.13
N GLU A 70 -2.14 -6.16 7.99
CA GLU A 70 -2.85 -6.00 6.72
C GLU A 70 -1.94 -5.41 5.63
N ALA A 71 -1.11 -4.42 5.97
CA ALA A 71 -0.14 -3.85 5.04
C ALA A 71 0.89 -4.90 4.58
N ILE A 72 1.41 -5.73 5.50
CA ILE A 72 2.32 -6.85 5.16
C ILE A 72 1.60 -7.85 4.26
N ARG A 73 0.35 -8.22 4.54
CA ARG A 73 -0.46 -9.16 3.74
C ARG A 73 -0.60 -8.67 2.30
N ILE A 74 -0.93 -7.39 2.11
CA ILE A 74 -1.06 -6.79 0.77
C ILE A 74 0.28 -6.83 0.04
N VAL A 75 1.36 -6.43 0.71
CA VAL A 75 2.71 -6.44 0.10
C VAL A 75 3.14 -7.83 -0.34
N LYS A 76 2.84 -8.87 0.45
CA LYS A 76 3.12 -10.27 0.08
C LYS A 76 2.29 -10.75 -1.12
N LYS A 77 1.10 -10.19 -1.35
CA LYS A 77 0.26 -10.51 -2.52
C LYS A 77 0.71 -9.82 -3.81
N LEU A 78 1.59 -8.81 -3.73
CA LEU A 78 2.08 -8.14 -4.92
C LEU A 78 2.98 -9.06 -5.74
N LYS A 79 2.70 -9.13 -7.05
CA LYS A 79 3.58 -9.78 -8.03
C LYS A 79 4.12 -8.75 -8.99
N TYR A 80 5.45 -8.70 -9.11
CA TYR A 80 6.13 -7.82 -10.06
C TYR A 80 6.55 -8.61 -11.30
N PRO A 81 6.66 -7.97 -12.47
CA PRO A 81 7.25 -8.61 -13.63
C PRO A 81 8.72 -8.93 -13.38
N LYS A 82 9.17 -10.07 -13.91
CA LYS A 82 10.57 -10.49 -13.91
C LYS A 82 11.43 -9.35 -14.46
N SER A 83 12.43 -8.94 -13.71
CA SER A 83 13.34 -7.87 -14.07
C SER A 83 14.70 -8.47 -14.38
N ILE A 84 14.89 -8.86 -15.64
CA ILE A 84 16.15 -9.39 -16.16
C ILE A 84 16.87 -8.24 -16.87
N ASN A 85 18.05 -7.88 -16.41
CA ASN A 85 18.87 -6.84 -17.05
C ASN A 85 20.20 -7.44 -17.48
N ARG A 86 20.43 -7.56 -18.79
CA ARG A 86 21.70 -8.08 -19.35
C ARG A 86 22.16 -9.41 -18.72
N LYS A 87 21.23 -10.37 -18.55
CA LYS A 87 21.44 -11.66 -17.85
C LYS A 87 21.77 -11.58 -16.35
N ILE A 88 21.79 -10.38 -15.75
CA ILE A 88 22.03 -10.20 -14.31
C ILE A 88 20.69 -10.13 -13.57
N ARG A 89 20.62 -10.88 -12.46
CA ARG A 89 19.49 -10.83 -11.51
C ARG A 89 19.54 -9.53 -10.72
N VAL A 90 18.59 -8.63 -11.00
CA VAL A 90 18.48 -7.38 -10.26
C VAL A 90 17.52 -7.54 -9.10
N THR A 91 18.00 -7.24 -7.90
CA THR A 91 17.18 -7.16 -6.69
C THR A 91 17.05 -5.70 -6.27
N THR A 92 15.82 -5.21 -6.08
CA THR A 92 15.55 -3.79 -5.79
C THR A 92 14.76 -3.63 -4.49
N TYR A 93 15.15 -2.67 -3.65
CA TYR A 93 14.33 -2.28 -2.49
C TYR A 93 13.29 -1.25 -2.90
N LYS A 94 12.05 -1.45 -2.45
CA LYS A 94 10.93 -0.52 -2.64
C LYS A 94 10.29 -0.17 -1.31
N LYS A 95 9.65 1.00 -1.29
CA LYS A 95 8.77 1.44 -0.21
C LYS A 95 7.37 1.62 -0.78
N LEU A 96 6.38 1.12 -0.08
CA LEU A 96 4.97 1.30 -0.40
C LEU A 96 4.28 1.98 0.77
N LYS A 97 3.54 3.04 0.45
CA LYS A 97 2.70 3.79 1.39
C LYS A 97 1.24 3.36 1.18
N ILE A 98 0.65 2.78 2.22
CA ILE A 98 -0.75 2.35 2.25
C ILE A 98 -1.53 3.30 3.16
N LYS A 99 -2.56 3.92 2.60
CA LYS A 99 -3.44 4.86 3.30
C LYS A 99 -4.62 4.12 3.91
N PHE A 100 -4.75 4.17 5.23
CA PHE A 100 -5.92 3.72 5.95
C PHE A 100 -6.79 4.95 6.27
N GLN A 101 -7.90 5.07 5.57
CA GLN A 101 -8.86 6.15 5.73
C GLN A 101 -10.26 5.57 5.88
N LEU A 102 -10.98 6.00 6.92
CA LEU A 102 -12.39 5.67 7.08
C LEU A 102 -13.21 6.65 6.24
N PRO A 103 -14.29 6.19 5.58
CA PRO A 103 -15.23 7.11 4.93
C PRO A 103 -15.79 8.07 5.98
N LYS A 104 -15.77 9.37 5.68
CA LYS A 104 -16.43 10.36 6.53
C LYS A 104 -17.91 10.00 6.60
N GLN A 105 -18.42 9.70 7.79
CA GLN A 105 -19.86 9.57 7.99
C GLN A 105 -20.50 10.94 7.74
N THR A 106 -21.14 11.11 6.59
CA THR A 106 -22.06 12.21 6.36
C THR A 106 -23.29 12.00 7.24
N GLN A 107 -23.28 12.61 8.43
CA GLN A 107 -24.49 12.74 9.22
C GLN A 107 -25.49 13.57 8.40
N GLN A 108 -26.55 12.93 7.89
CA GLN A 108 -27.69 13.65 7.32
C GLN A 108 -28.33 14.43 8.46
N ILE A 109 -28.07 15.74 8.52
CA ILE A 109 -28.71 16.62 9.50
C ILE A 109 -30.20 16.67 9.13
N LYS A 110 -31.02 15.83 9.80
CA LYS A 110 -32.48 15.97 9.74
C LYS A 110 -32.85 17.22 10.53
N ILE A 111 -32.87 18.37 9.85
CA ILE A 111 -33.34 19.61 10.45
C ILE A 111 -34.85 19.43 10.69
N LYS A 112 -35.25 19.14 11.93
CA LYS A 112 -36.65 19.26 12.36
C LYS A 112 -36.94 20.75 12.50
N TYR A 113 -37.51 21.37 11.48
CA TYR A 113 -38.09 22.70 11.63
C TYR A 113 -39.52 22.57 12.17
N ARG A 114 -39.86 23.41 13.16
CA ARG A 114 -41.24 23.65 13.60
C ARG A 114 -41.60 25.04 13.12
N ILE A 115 -42.56 25.13 12.21
CA ILE A 115 -43.12 26.42 11.79
C ILE A 115 -43.90 26.95 12.99
N VAL A 116 -43.47 28.09 13.53
CA VAL A 116 -44.26 28.89 14.49
C VAL A 116 -45.14 29.83 13.68
N LYS A 117 -46.44 29.83 14.01
CA LYS A 117 -47.50 30.60 13.36
C LYS A 117 -47.71 31.92 14.07
#